data_AF-X0CTQ8-F1
#
_entry.id   AF-X0CTQ8-F1
#
_cell.length_a   1.000
_cell.length_b   1.000
_cell.length_c   1.000
_cell.angle_alpha   90.00
_cell.angle_beta   90.00
_cell.angle_gamma   90.00
#
_symmetry.space_group_name_H-M   'P 1'
#
loop_
_entity.id
_entity.type
_entity.pdbx_description
1 polymer ?
#
loop_
_entity_poly.entity_id
_entity_poly.type
_entity_poly.pdbx_seq_one_letter_code
_entity_poly.pdbx_strand_id
1 'polypeptide(L)'
;MMGSDDAGHISTPGRLHGLLNFRSRRSRRPGSSSSADTSDSTLTANSDYEITPADSTSYSPEVSPRSSTSSTSTSSSTSKQHRMPFRQRMARHFGDSLAPEKPYLSYYDVLLTAEDIKALKHDWLTDNNIAFWEEYLERETLPKYPQARIVLLRPSMTFLLMKEPDLRSVQSALPDFSKVTHIFLPINDNRNVSVAEGGSHWSLLLVSTLDGVAFHYDSLGGANYSEANVATRKLATILGRPLRFINLEDCPQQENGSDCGVFVCLLMRHLLVKRLLCANAREKVSMSMGGKMVDSYGGRKEMMRIIENLRKEGERRRSRSASPFSNKTPPRIE
;
A
#
# COMPACT_ATOMS: atom_id res chain seq x y z
N MET A 1 86.35 -27.12 -24.91
CA MET A 1 85.68 -28.36 -24.47
C MET A 1 84.29 -28.29 -25.06
N MET A 2 84.10 -28.87 -26.26
CA MET A 2 83.55 -30.23 -26.48
C MET A 2 82.13 -30.31 -25.91
N GLY A 3 81.06 -30.54 -26.65
CA GLY A 3 80.75 -31.09 -27.98
C GLY A 3 79.22 -31.33 -27.92
N SER A 4 78.41 -31.69 -28.91
CA SER A 4 78.53 -32.17 -30.28
C SER A 4 77.07 -32.27 -30.79
N ASP A 5 76.85 -32.00 -32.08
CA ASP A 5 75.97 -32.67 -33.06
C ASP A 5 74.48 -32.98 -32.67
N ASP A 6 73.47 -32.85 -33.53
CA ASP A 6 73.44 -33.25 -34.94
C ASP A 6 72.18 -32.70 -35.67
N ALA A 7 72.22 -32.77 -37.00
CA ALA A 7 71.33 -32.25 -38.06
C ALA A 7 69.84 -32.67 -38.01
N GLY A 8 68.89 -31.90 -38.58
CA GLY A 8 68.43 -31.93 -40.00
C GLY A 8 67.19 -32.85 -40.15
N HIS A 9 66.15 -32.68 -41.00
CA HIS A 9 65.84 -31.82 -42.14
C HIS A 9 64.33 -32.02 -42.52
N ILE A 10 63.63 -30.94 -42.91
CA ILE A 10 62.60 -30.76 -43.98
C ILE A 10 61.32 -31.66 -44.04
N SER A 11 60.14 -31.01 -44.02
CA SER A 11 59.18 -30.93 -45.16
C SER A 11 57.87 -30.17 -44.85
N THR A 12 57.59 -29.10 -45.61
CA THR A 12 56.25 -28.48 -45.87
C THR A 12 55.62 -29.14 -47.12
N PRO A 13 54.35 -28.90 -47.58
CA PRO A 13 53.39 -27.80 -47.29
C PRO A 13 51.87 -28.22 -47.25
N GLY A 14 50.93 -27.26 -47.08
CA GLY A 14 49.54 -27.42 -47.56
C GLY A 14 48.43 -26.65 -46.84
N ARG A 15 47.91 -25.59 -47.47
CA ARG A 15 46.66 -24.85 -47.16
C ARG A 15 45.42 -25.76 -47.20
N LEU A 16 44.39 -25.46 -46.40
CA LEU A 16 42.98 -25.43 -46.88
C LEU A 16 42.04 -24.68 -45.92
N HIS A 17 41.30 -23.75 -46.51
CA HIS A 17 40.10 -23.09 -45.98
C HIS A 17 38.99 -24.10 -45.68
N GLY A 18 38.17 -23.83 -44.66
CA GLY A 18 36.96 -24.60 -44.38
C GLY A 18 35.98 -23.88 -43.47
N LEU A 19 35.22 -22.95 -44.03
CA LEU A 19 33.95 -22.44 -43.49
C LEU A 19 32.98 -23.62 -43.29
N LEU A 20 32.37 -23.74 -42.11
CA LEU A 20 31.15 -24.52 -41.94
C LEU A 20 30.07 -23.68 -41.25
N ASN A 21 29.23 -23.09 -42.10
CA ASN A 21 27.86 -22.70 -41.79
C ASN A 21 27.04 -23.95 -41.44
N PHE A 22 26.31 -23.92 -40.32
CA PHE A 22 25.12 -24.77 -40.17
C PHE A 22 23.86 -23.90 -40.26
N ARG A 23 23.11 -24.15 -41.34
CA ARG A 23 21.81 -23.56 -41.63
C ARG A 23 20.72 -24.15 -40.74
N SER A 24 19.90 -23.23 -40.21
CA SER A 24 18.43 -23.27 -40.08
C SER A 24 17.70 -24.56 -40.51
N ARG A 25 16.94 -25.12 -39.56
CA ARG A 25 15.70 -25.86 -39.84
C ARG A 25 14.55 -25.23 -39.07
N ARG A 26 13.63 -24.62 -39.82
CA ARG A 26 12.25 -24.30 -39.42
C ARG A 26 11.48 -25.60 -39.23
N SER A 27 10.75 -25.74 -38.11
CA SER A 27 9.44 -26.40 -38.09
C SER A 27 8.69 -26.17 -36.76
N ARG A 28 7.56 -25.48 -36.91
CA ARG A 28 6.26 -25.63 -36.21
C ARG A 28 6.14 -25.30 -34.71
N ARG A 29 5.38 -24.22 -34.48
CA ARG A 29 4.60 -23.91 -33.26
C ARG A 29 3.75 -25.11 -32.82
N PRO A 30 3.50 -25.20 -31.51
CA PRO A 30 2.11 -25.26 -31.05
C PRO A 30 1.81 -24.23 -29.96
N GLY A 31 0.66 -23.56 -30.13
CA GLY A 31 -0.26 -23.09 -29.10
C GLY A 31 0.31 -22.35 -27.88
N SER A 32 0.32 -21.03 -27.96
CA SER A 32 0.24 -20.15 -26.79
C SER A 32 -1.13 -20.32 -26.11
N SER A 33 -1.20 -20.97 -24.97
CA SER A 33 -2.28 -20.75 -24.00
C SER A 33 -1.81 -19.68 -23.00
N SER A 34 -1.71 -18.43 -23.48
CA SER A 34 -1.70 -17.29 -22.57
C SER A 34 -3.15 -17.12 -22.09
N SER A 35 -3.44 -17.60 -20.89
CA SER A 35 -4.59 -17.11 -20.14
C SER A 35 -4.32 -15.64 -19.85
N ALA A 36 -4.72 -14.78 -20.79
CA ALA A 36 -4.78 -13.35 -20.61
C ALA A 36 -5.82 -13.10 -19.52
N ASP A 37 -5.31 -12.76 -18.34
CA ASP A 37 -6.08 -12.28 -17.20
C ASP A 37 -6.65 -10.91 -17.60
N THR A 38 -7.78 -10.95 -18.31
CA THR A 38 -8.52 -9.79 -18.85
C THR A 38 -9.43 -9.19 -17.80
N SER A 39 -8.96 -9.13 -16.56
CA SER A 39 -9.64 -8.45 -15.47
C SER A 39 -8.84 -7.21 -15.07
N ASP A 40 -9.42 -6.06 -15.40
CA ASP A 40 -9.06 -4.70 -15.01
C ASP A 40 -7.57 -4.29 -15.19
N SER A 41 -7.27 -3.63 -16.30
CA SER A 41 -5.94 -3.06 -16.58
C SER A 41 -5.63 -1.86 -15.69
N THR A 42 -6.64 -1.19 -15.15
CA THR A 42 -6.45 0.03 -14.36
C THR A 42 -6.65 -0.31 -12.89
N LEU A 43 -5.59 -0.14 -12.11
CA LEU A 43 -5.64 -0.16 -10.66
C LEU A 43 -6.36 1.10 -10.21
N THR A 44 -7.67 1.00 -10.20
CA THR A 44 -8.54 1.93 -9.52
C THR A 44 -8.79 1.43 -8.13
N ALA A 45 -9.26 2.34 -7.30
CA ALA A 45 -9.62 1.99 -5.96
C ALA A 45 -11.05 1.39 -5.87
N ASN A 46 -11.91 1.75 -6.83
CA ASN A 46 -13.21 1.12 -7.01
C ASN A 46 -13.08 -0.16 -7.85
N SER A 47 -12.82 -1.29 -7.19
CA SER A 47 -13.51 -2.51 -7.59
C SER A 47 -14.62 -2.73 -6.58
N ASP A 48 -15.86 -2.45 -6.98
CA ASP A 48 -17.02 -2.75 -6.16
C ASP A 48 -17.06 -4.26 -5.91
N TYR A 49 -16.79 -4.67 -4.67
CA TYR A 49 -16.84 -6.06 -4.24
C TYR A 49 -18.25 -6.36 -3.71
N GLU A 50 -19.24 -6.47 -4.60
CA GLU A 50 -20.43 -7.28 -4.29
C GLU A 50 -20.05 -8.76 -4.44
N ILE A 51 -19.67 -9.39 -3.34
CA ILE A 51 -19.57 -10.84 -3.24
C ILE A 51 -20.95 -11.33 -2.80
N THR A 52 -21.72 -11.88 -3.74
CA THR A 52 -22.99 -12.54 -3.45
C THR A 52 -22.72 -13.86 -2.71
N PRO A 53 -23.24 -14.06 -1.48
CA PRO A 53 -23.38 -15.41 -0.94
C PRO A 53 -24.54 -16.10 -1.66
N ALA A 54 -24.30 -17.32 -2.12
CA ALA A 54 -25.36 -18.21 -2.56
C ALA A 54 -26.25 -18.63 -1.36
N ASP A 55 -27.52 -18.80 -1.68
CA ASP A 55 -28.63 -19.34 -0.89
C ASP A 55 -29.39 -18.46 0.13
N SER A 56 -30.53 -17.96 -0.38
CA SER A 56 -31.89 -18.16 0.12
C SER A 56 -32.13 -18.16 1.64
N THR A 57 -32.79 -17.11 2.12
CA THR A 57 -34.13 -17.22 2.72
C THR A 57 -34.79 -15.85 2.83
N SER A 58 -36.04 -15.83 2.41
CA SER A 58 -36.98 -14.71 2.35
C SER A 58 -37.38 -14.19 3.73
N TYR A 59 -37.36 -12.87 3.93
CA TYR A 59 -38.32 -12.23 4.82
C TYR A 59 -38.64 -10.80 4.35
N SER A 60 -39.92 -10.55 4.10
CA SER A 60 -40.49 -9.27 3.71
C SER A 60 -40.72 -8.35 4.92
N PRO A 61 -40.91 -7.04 4.72
CA PRO A 61 -40.85 -6.02 5.76
C PRO A 61 -42.22 -5.73 6.38
N GLU A 62 -42.25 -5.44 7.68
CA GLU A 62 -43.40 -4.80 8.32
C GLU A 62 -43.18 -3.31 8.52
N VAL A 63 -44.28 -2.59 8.27
CA VAL A 63 -44.38 -1.15 8.06
C VAL A 63 -45.32 -0.58 9.14
N SER A 64 -44.93 0.59 9.67
CA SER A 64 -45.76 1.63 10.32
C SER A 64 -46.15 1.49 11.80
N PRO A 65 -46.60 2.59 12.48
CA PRO A 65 -46.65 4.00 12.07
C PRO A 65 -46.05 5.02 13.07
N ARG A 66 -45.93 6.25 12.55
CA ARG A 66 -45.84 7.54 13.24
C ARG A 66 -46.89 7.71 14.35
N SER A 67 -46.49 8.36 15.44
CA SER A 67 -47.40 9.13 16.30
C SER A 67 -46.90 10.57 16.43
N SER A 68 -47.69 11.47 15.85
CA SER A 68 -47.67 12.92 16.03
C SER A 68 -48.33 13.31 17.35
N THR A 69 -47.68 14.14 18.14
CA THR A 69 -48.37 14.96 19.16
C THR A 69 -47.83 16.38 19.13
N SER A 70 -48.70 17.27 18.67
CA SER A 70 -48.62 18.72 18.82
C SER A 70 -49.03 19.13 20.23
N SER A 71 -48.25 19.98 20.88
CA SER A 71 -48.75 20.83 21.96
C SER A 71 -48.06 22.18 21.94
N THR A 72 -48.81 23.15 21.46
CA THR A 72 -48.59 24.59 21.57
C THR A 72 -48.69 25.02 23.04
N SER A 73 -47.73 25.78 23.55
CA SER A 73 -48.03 26.88 24.48
C SER A 73 -46.95 27.96 24.42
N THR A 74 -47.46 29.16 24.24
CA THR A 74 -46.84 30.48 24.18
C THR A 74 -46.47 31.00 25.58
N SER A 75 -45.32 31.66 25.72
CA SER A 75 -45.24 33.08 26.15
C SER A 75 -43.80 33.60 26.28
N SER A 76 -43.45 34.50 25.37
CA SER A 76 -42.68 35.75 25.53
C SER A 76 -41.64 35.93 26.66
N SER A 77 -40.39 36.20 26.26
CA SER A 77 -39.62 37.34 26.79
C SER A 77 -38.56 37.81 25.79
N THR A 78 -38.65 39.09 25.44
CA THR A 78 -37.83 39.88 24.51
C THR A 78 -36.36 40.03 24.93
N SER A 79 -35.42 39.79 24.01
CA SER A 79 -34.13 40.50 24.02
C SER A 79 -33.56 40.64 22.59
N LYS A 80 -32.91 41.79 22.37
CA LYS A 80 -32.69 42.44 21.07
C LYS A 80 -31.64 41.71 20.22
N GLN A 81 -31.98 41.45 18.96
CA GLN A 81 -31.07 40.96 17.93
C GLN A 81 -30.06 42.05 17.53
N HIS A 82 -28.76 41.78 17.68
CA HIS A 82 -27.71 42.50 16.99
C HIS A 82 -27.38 41.72 15.70
N ARG A 83 -27.96 42.16 14.57
CA ARG A 83 -27.66 41.58 13.24
C ARG A 83 -26.29 42.07 12.77
N MET A 84 -25.31 41.18 12.78
CA MET A 84 -24.00 41.42 12.18
C MET A 84 -24.11 41.47 10.64
N PRO A 85 -23.37 42.34 9.93
CA PRO A 85 -23.49 42.53 8.49
C PRO A 85 -23.14 41.26 7.70
N PHE A 86 -23.87 41.00 6.61
CA PHE A 86 -23.76 39.83 5.74
C PHE A 86 -22.33 39.55 5.23
N ARG A 87 -21.50 40.60 5.06
CA ARG A 87 -20.08 40.47 4.65
C ARG A 87 -19.17 39.79 5.68
N GLN A 88 -19.56 39.75 6.96
CA GLN A 88 -18.79 39.08 8.02
C GLN A 88 -19.14 37.59 8.17
N ARG A 89 -20.26 37.13 7.58
CA ARG A 89 -20.65 35.71 7.56
C ARG A 89 -19.90 34.90 6.51
N MET A 90 -19.48 35.52 5.40
CA MET A 90 -18.66 34.85 4.38
C MET A 90 -17.16 34.79 4.75
N ALA A 91 -16.69 35.68 5.63
CA ALA A 91 -15.29 35.69 6.09
C ALA A 91 -14.96 34.62 7.16
N ARG A 92 -15.97 33.92 7.71
CA ARG A 92 -15.77 32.82 8.67
C ARG A 92 -15.79 31.42 8.05
N HIS A 93 -16.00 31.30 6.74
CA HIS A 93 -16.05 30.01 6.04
C HIS A 93 -14.85 29.74 5.11
N PHE A 94 -13.83 30.60 5.13
CA PHE A 94 -12.67 30.51 4.22
C PHE A 94 -11.30 30.59 4.94
N GLY A 95 -11.23 30.22 6.23
CA GLY A 95 -9.98 30.39 6.98
C GLY A 95 -9.83 29.59 8.26
N ASP A 96 -10.58 28.51 8.47
CA ASP A 96 -10.23 27.53 9.50
C ASP A 96 -9.13 26.62 8.95
N SER A 97 -7.92 27.19 8.77
CA SER A 97 -6.72 26.36 8.73
C SER A 97 -6.61 25.73 10.12
N LEU A 98 -7.15 24.52 10.26
CA LEU A 98 -6.93 23.69 11.43
C LEU A 98 -5.41 23.65 11.68
N ALA A 99 -5.00 23.81 12.94
CA ALA A 99 -3.60 23.60 13.30
C ALA A 99 -3.14 22.25 12.72
N PRO A 100 -1.94 22.16 12.10
CA PRO A 100 -1.49 20.95 11.39
C PRO A 100 -1.67 19.67 12.22
N GLU A 101 -1.29 19.76 13.50
CA GLU A 101 -1.37 18.70 14.50
C GLU A 101 -2.77 18.36 15.00
N LYS A 102 -3.81 19.08 14.56
CA LYS A 102 -5.15 18.90 15.09
C LYS A 102 -5.65 17.49 14.72
N PRO A 103 -6.02 16.65 15.71
CA PRO A 103 -6.60 15.33 15.46
C PRO A 103 -7.83 15.41 14.54
N TYR A 104 -7.83 14.61 13.48
CA TYR A 104 -8.90 14.55 12.48
C TYR A 104 -9.75 13.28 12.58
N LEU A 105 -9.11 12.11 12.67
CA LEU A 105 -9.75 10.80 12.84
C LEU A 105 -8.82 9.88 13.62
N SER A 106 -9.32 9.21 14.66
CA SER A 106 -8.66 8.08 15.29
C SER A 106 -9.32 6.79 14.79
N TYR A 107 -8.57 5.99 14.06
CA TYR A 107 -9.01 4.72 13.51
C TYR A 107 -8.11 3.62 14.05
N TYR A 108 -8.60 2.89 15.05
CA TYR A 108 -7.82 1.92 15.82
C TYR A 108 -6.49 2.53 16.30
N ASP A 109 -5.36 1.99 15.86
CA ASP A 109 -4.02 2.38 16.29
C ASP A 109 -3.45 3.56 15.47
N VAL A 110 -4.20 4.07 14.48
CA VAL A 110 -3.77 5.18 13.62
C VAL A 110 -4.55 6.46 13.94
N LEU A 111 -3.80 7.55 14.14
CA LEU A 111 -4.34 8.88 14.30
C LEU A 111 -3.99 9.73 13.08
N LEU A 112 -5.01 10.12 12.31
CA LEU A 112 -4.86 11.11 11.24
C LEU A 112 -5.04 12.52 11.81
N THR A 113 -4.13 13.41 11.46
CA THR A 113 -4.17 14.86 11.78
C THR A 113 -4.74 15.67 10.61
N ALA A 114 -4.92 16.98 10.80
CA ALA A 114 -5.33 17.87 9.71
C ALA A 114 -4.25 17.96 8.61
N GLU A 115 -2.98 17.84 8.97
CA GLU A 115 -1.84 17.78 8.05
C GLU A 115 -1.90 16.53 7.16
N ASP A 116 -2.14 15.36 7.75
CA ASP A 116 -2.30 14.11 7.00
C ASP A 116 -3.41 14.20 5.95
N ILE A 117 -4.52 14.87 6.28
CA ILE A 117 -5.63 15.06 5.35
C ILE A 117 -5.29 16.08 4.25
N LYS A 118 -4.49 17.09 4.56
CA LYS A 118 -4.02 18.05 3.56
C LYS A 118 -3.06 17.37 2.60
N ALA A 119 -2.14 16.59 3.12
CA ALA A 119 -1.17 15.79 2.36
C ALA A 119 -1.87 14.82 1.41
N LEU A 120 -2.83 14.04 1.91
CA LEU A 120 -3.59 13.09 1.11
C LEU A 120 -4.30 13.71 -0.10
N LYS A 121 -4.74 14.97 -0.01
CA LYS A 121 -5.45 15.61 -1.12
C LYS A 121 -4.55 15.91 -2.32
N HIS A 122 -3.37 16.50 -2.09
CA HIS A 122 -2.59 17.10 -3.17
C HIS A 122 -1.07 17.02 -2.99
N ASP A 123 -0.58 16.39 -1.91
CA ASP A 123 0.84 16.35 -1.56
C ASP A 123 1.34 14.91 -1.38
N TRP A 124 2.60 14.79 -0.98
CA TRP A 124 3.22 13.52 -0.64
C TRP A 124 2.49 12.88 0.53
N LEU A 125 2.20 11.58 0.43
CA LEU A 125 1.57 10.87 1.54
C LEU A 125 2.55 10.79 2.73
N THR A 126 2.01 11.03 3.92
CA THR A 126 2.72 10.87 5.19
C THR A 126 2.76 9.40 5.61
N ASP A 127 3.58 9.07 6.60
CA ASP A 127 3.58 7.77 7.28
C ASP A 127 2.18 7.40 7.76
N ASN A 128 1.45 8.35 8.35
CA ASN A 128 0.10 8.13 8.87
C ASN A 128 -0.92 7.85 7.76
N ASN A 129 -0.77 8.45 6.57
CA ASN A 129 -1.63 8.14 5.44
C ASN A 129 -1.48 6.67 5.01
N ILE A 130 -0.24 6.18 4.88
CA ILE A 130 0.03 4.79 4.48
C ILE A 130 -0.36 3.83 5.61
N ALA A 131 -0.02 4.15 6.86
CA ALA A 131 -0.42 3.38 8.04
C ALA A 131 -1.94 3.24 8.15
N PHE A 132 -2.69 4.33 7.90
CA PHE A 132 -4.15 4.30 7.88
C PHE A 132 -4.67 3.35 6.79
N TRP A 133 -4.07 3.39 5.59
CA TRP A 133 -4.47 2.52 4.49
C TRP A 133 -4.25 1.04 4.84
N GLU A 134 -3.10 0.71 5.43
CA GLU A 134 -2.83 -0.64 5.90
C GLU A 134 -3.78 -1.07 7.02
N GLU A 135 -4.02 -0.23 8.04
CA GLU A 135 -4.97 -0.49 9.11
C GLU A 135 -6.37 -0.73 8.55
N TYR A 136 -6.79 0.06 7.56
CA TYR A 136 -8.07 -0.13 6.88
C TYR A 136 -8.14 -1.49 6.18
N LEU A 137 -7.11 -1.90 5.43
CA LEU A 137 -7.07 -3.21 4.79
C LEU A 137 -7.08 -4.36 5.82
N GLU A 138 -6.34 -4.21 6.92
CA GLU A 138 -6.30 -5.22 7.99
C GLU A 138 -7.63 -5.39 8.69
N ARG A 139 -8.42 -4.32 8.86
CA ARG A 139 -9.71 -4.37 9.56
C ARG A 139 -10.88 -4.70 8.65
N GLU A 140 -10.86 -4.26 7.39
CA GLU A 140 -12.01 -4.37 6.48
C GLU A 140 -11.85 -5.47 5.42
N THR A 141 -10.62 -5.93 5.17
CA THR A 141 -10.32 -6.93 4.14
C THR A 141 -9.89 -8.26 4.73
N LEU A 142 -8.83 -8.28 5.55
CA LEU A 142 -8.26 -9.53 6.07
C LEU A 142 -9.20 -10.40 6.91
N PRO A 143 -10.18 -9.87 7.69
CA PRO A 143 -11.07 -10.73 8.49
C PRO A 143 -11.97 -11.63 7.62
N LYS A 144 -12.15 -11.28 6.34
CA LYS A 144 -12.86 -12.12 5.36
C LYS A 144 -12.04 -13.35 4.93
N TYR A 145 -10.75 -13.39 5.27
CA TYR A 145 -9.79 -14.43 4.92
C TYR A 145 -9.02 -14.90 6.16
N PRO A 146 -9.66 -15.58 7.12
CA PRO A 146 -9.04 -15.92 8.41
C PRO A 146 -7.82 -16.87 8.30
N GLN A 147 -7.66 -17.55 7.17
CA GLN A 147 -6.50 -18.40 6.90
C GLN A 147 -5.30 -17.61 6.34
N ALA A 148 -5.51 -16.36 5.91
CA ALA A 148 -4.45 -15.51 5.41
C ALA A 148 -3.48 -15.18 6.55
N ARG A 149 -2.20 -15.45 6.30
CA ARG A 149 -1.11 -15.16 7.23
C ARG A 149 -0.27 -14.03 6.65
N ILE A 150 -0.82 -12.83 6.67
CA ILE A 150 -0.24 -11.65 6.03
C ILE A 150 -0.02 -10.58 7.09
N VAL A 151 1.12 -9.90 7.02
CA VAL A 151 1.43 -8.72 7.84
C VAL A 151 1.57 -7.52 6.92
N LEU A 152 0.89 -6.41 7.24
CA LEU A 152 1.18 -5.10 6.66
C LEU A 152 2.02 -4.32 7.68
N LEU A 153 3.33 -4.27 7.46
CA LEU A 153 4.26 -3.69 8.42
C LEU A 153 4.25 -2.17 8.31
N ARG A 154 3.82 -1.50 9.38
CA ARG A 154 3.67 -0.04 9.42
C ARG A 154 4.94 0.69 8.94
N PRO A 155 4.82 1.87 8.27
CA PRO A 155 5.96 2.65 7.80
C PRO A 155 7.02 2.90 8.87
N SER A 156 6.60 3.26 10.09
CA SER A 156 7.49 3.50 11.23
C SER A 156 8.27 2.25 11.66
N MET A 157 7.66 1.07 11.60
CA MET A 157 8.31 -0.21 11.91
C MET A 157 9.29 -0.62 10.81
N THR A 158 8.95 -0.36 9.55
CA THR A 158 9.87 -0.57 8.42
C THR A 158 11.08 0.36 8.53
N PHE A 159 10.86 1.63 8.87
CA PHE A 159 11.93 2.60 9.11
C PHE A 159 12.83 2.15 10.27
N LEU A 160 12.25 1.73 11.40
CA LEU A 160 12.98 1.19 12.54
C LEU A 160 13.85 0.00 12.13
N LEU A 161 13.29 -0.98 11.40
CA LEU A 161 14.02 -2.14 10.89
C LEU A 161 15.22 -1.75 10.02
N MET A 162 15.07 -0.74 9.17
CA MET A 162 16.11 -0.30 8.26
C MET A 162 17.22 0.48 8.96
N LYS A 163 16.88 1.30 9.96
CA LYS A 163 17.82 2.25 10.56
C LYS A 163 18.47 1.77 11.84
N GLU A 164 17.80 0.92 12.61
CA GLU A 164 18.35 0.43 13.87
C GLU A 164 19.53 -0.52 13.62
N PRO A 165 20.72 -0.23 14.20
CA PRO A 165 21.88 -1.09 14.07
C PRO A 165 21.70 -2.43 14.79
N ASP A 166 21.13 -2.44 16.00
CA ASP A 166 20.95 -3.67 16.79
C ASP A 166 19.63 -4.36 16.45
N LEU A 167 19.69 -5.40 15.62
CA LEU A 167 18.49 -6.15 15.22
C LEU A 167 17.78 -6.86 16.37
N ARG A 168 18.45 -7.09 17.51
CA ARG A 168 17.81 -7.73 18.67
C ARG A 168 16.82 -6.80 19.35
N SER A 169 17.10 -5.50 19.39
CA SER A 169 16.16 -4.50 19.94
C SER A 169 14.99 -4.27 19.01
N VAL A 170 15.21 -4.37 17.69
CA VAL A 170 14.12 -4.31 16.68
C VAL A 170 13.18 -5.52 16.81
N GLN A 171 13.73 -6.71 17.05
CA GLN A 171 12.94 -7.95 17.04
C GLN A 171 11.82 -7.95 18.09
N SER A 172 12.01 -7.29 19.25
CA SER A 172 10.96 -7.16 20.26
C SER A 172 9.87 -6.13 19.90
N ALA A 173 10.16 -5.20 18.98
CA ALA A 173 9.21 -4.22 18.49
C ALA A 173 8.43 -4.69 17.25
N LEU A 174 8.96 -5.68 16.52
CA LEU A 174 8.32 -6.26 15.34
C LEU A 174 7.28 -7.35 15.71
N PRO A 175 6.28 -7.59 14.85
CA PRO A 175 5.36 -8.69 15.06
C PRO A 175 6.06 -10.05 14.92
N ASP A 176 5.46 -11.09 15.49
CA ASP A 176 5.94 -12.46 15.30
C ASP A 176 5.70 -12.92 13.85
N PHE A 177 6.78 -13.15 13.12
CA PHE A 177 6.74 -13.64 11.73
C PHE A 177 6.70 -15.16 11.60
N SER A 178 6.73 -15.93 12.70
CA SER A 178 6.89 -17.39 12.69
C SER A 178 5.87 -18.14 11.83
N LYS A 179 4.65 -17.62 11.71
CA LYS A 179 3.55 -18.20 10.92
C LYS A 179 3.17 -17.35 9.72
N VAL A 180 3.88 -16.26 9.48
CA VAL A 180 3.54 -15.28 8.44
C VAL A 180 4.04 -15.80 7.09
N THR A 181 3.18 -15.74 6.08
CA THR A 181 3.47 -16.17 4.69
C THR A 181 3.92 -15.01 3.82
N HIS A 182 3.33 -13.82 4.03
CA HIS A 182 3.62 -12.63 3.26
C HIS A 182 3.72 -11.40 4.15
N ILE A 183 4.68 -10.53 3.85
CA ILE A 183 4.91 -9.29 4.58
C ILE A 183 4.96 -8.16 3.56
N PHE A 184 4.14 -7.13 3.74
CA PHE A 184 4.22 -5.88 2.99
C PHE A 184 4.98 -4.86 3.84
N LEU A 185 5.93 -4.15 3.22
CA LEU A 185 6.73 -3.10 3.86
C LEU A 185 6.76 -1.87 2.96
N PRO A 186 6.20 -0.72 3.39
CA PRO A 186 6.44 0.57 2.75
C PRO A 186 7.89 1.00 2.95
N ILE A 187 8.60 1.25 1.84
CA ILE A 187 10.01 1.65 1.85
C ILE A 187 10.10 3.16 1.61
N ASN A 188 10.91 3.83 2.43
CA ASN A 188 11.23 5.25 2.29
C ASN A 188 12.76 5.45 2.30
N ASP A 189 13.24 6.42 1.52
CA ASP A 189 14.66 6.77 1.37
C ASP A 189 15.19 7.75 2.41
N ASN A 190 14.40 8.10 3.43
CA ASN A 190 14.84 8.96 4.51
C ASN A 190 16.14 8.43 5.11
N ARG A 191 17.21 9.24 5.04
CA ARG A 191 18.53 8.88 5.57
C ARG A 191 18.76 9.37 6.99
N ASN A 192 17.94 10.30 7.47
CA ASN A 192 18.15 10.99 8.72
C ASN A 192 17.05 10.64 9.74
N VAL A 193 17.40 9.83 10.74
CA VAL A 193 16.52 9.44 11.84
C VAL A 193 16.06 10.60 12.72
N SER A 194 16.74 11.76 12.67
CA SER A 194 16.39 12.94 13.45
C SER A 194 15.40 13.89 12.75
N VAL A 195 15.11 13.64 11.46
CA VAL A 195 14.17 14.46 10.67
C VAL A 195 12.88 13.68 10.53
N ALA A 196 11.86 14.14 11.26
CA ALA A 196 10.49 13.69 11.06
C ALA A 196 10.06 14.00 9.62
N GLU A 197 9.28 13.10 9.02
CA GLU A 197 8.79 13.23 7.64
C GLU A 197 9.90 13.45 6.60
N GLY A 198 11.13 13.00 6.91
CA GLY A 198 12.22 13.01 5.94
C GLY A 198 12.02 11.98 4.83
N GLY A 199 12.94 11.99 3.86
CA GLY A 199 12.84 11.17 2.66
C GLY A 199 12.20 11.92 1.51
N SER A 200 12.40 11.39 0.30
CA SER A 200 11.94 11.95 -0.95
C SER A 200 11.03 11.03 -1.76
N HIS A 201 10.97 9.74 -1.41
CA HIS A 201 10.28 8.77 -2.24
C HIS A 201 9.78 7.54 -1.48
N TRP A 202 8.58 7.09 -1.84
CA TRP A 202 7.97 5.86 -1.36
C TRP A 202 8.01 4.76 -2.40
N SER A 203 8.34 3.55 -1.98
CA SER A 203 8.20 2.33 -2.77
C SER A 203 7.66 1.18 -1.92
N LEU A 204 7.34 0.03 -2.51
CA LEU A 204 6.74 -1.10 -1.82
C LEU A 204 7.63 -2.34 -1.92
N LEU A 205 7.84 -3.01 -0.80
CA LEU A 205 8.45 -4.34 -0.75
C LEU A 205 7.41 -5.37 -0.31
N LEU A 206 7.23 -6.43 -1.10
CA LEU A 206 6.43 -7.60 -0.76
C LEU A 206 7.34 -8.81 -0.59
N VAL A 207 7.34 -9.41 0.58
CA VAL A 207 8.15 -10.59 0.88
C VAL A 207 7.27 -11.82 1.00
N SER A 208 7.53 -12.84 0.17
CA SER A 208 7.05 -14.21 0.39
C SER A 208 8.05 -14.95 1.27
N THR A 209 7.67 -15.23 2.51
CA THR A 209 8.51 -15.97 3.46
C THR A 209 8.59 -17.46 3.11
N LEU A 210 7.57 -17.96 2.40
CA LEU A 210 7.47 -19.32 1.90
C LEU A 210 8.47 -19.56 0.77
N ASP A 211 8.51 -18.66 -0.21
CA ASP A 211 9.41 -18.78 -1.37
C ASP A 211 10.80 -18.21 -1.09
N GLY A 212 10.98 -17.46 0.00
CA GLY A 212 12.22 -16.78 0.32
C GLY A 212 12.57 -15.68 -0.70
N VAL A 213 11.57 -14.93 -1.15
CA VAL A 213 11.71 -13.90 -2.20
C VAL A 213 11.13 -12.58 -1.74
N ALA A 214 11.85 -11.49 -2.02
CA ALA A 214 11.41 -10.12 -1.79
C ALA A 214 11.26 -9.41 -3.13
N PHE A 215 10.03 -8.97 -3.43
CA PHE A 215 9.64 -8.28 -4.65
C PHE A 215 9.53 -6.78 -4.38
N HIS A 216 10.34 -5.97 -5.05
CA HIS A 216 10.34 -4.52 -4.92
C HIS A 216 9.60 -3.86 -6.09
N TYR A 217 8.63 -3.02 -5.76
CA TYR A 217 7.81 -2.25 -6.69
C TYR A 217 8.08 -0.77 -6.47
N ASP A 218 8.51 -0.10 -7.53
CA ASP A 218 8.93 1.30 -7.47
C ASP A 218 8.38 2.05 -8.69
N SER A 219 7.60 3.10 -8.41
CA SER A 219 6.99 3.95 -9.43
C SER A 219 7.93 5.00 -10.02
N LEU A 220 9.18 5.08 -9.54
CA LEU A 220 10.20 6.03 -9.98
C LEU A 220 11.49 5.31 -10.38
N GLY A 221 11.41 4.39 -11.36
CA GLY A 221 12.58 3.81 -12.02
C GLY A 221 13.55 3.07 -11.11
N GLY A 222 13.08 2.54 -9.97
CA GLY A 222 13.94 1.88 -8.98
C GLY A 222 14.77 2.83 -8.12
N ALA A 223 14.33 4.09 -7.93
CA ALA A 223 14.97 5.07 -7.06
C ALA A 223 15.30 4.51 -5.66
N ASN A 224 14.42 3.69 -5.09
CA ASN A 224 14.58 3.06 -3.77
C ASN A 224 15.22 1.66 -3.83
N TYR A 225 15.91 1.29 -4.91
CA TYR A 225 16.53 -0.04 -5.03
C TYR A 225 17.45 -0.37 -3.85
N SER A 226 18.32 0.56 -3.46
CA SER A 226 19.29 0.35 -2.38
C SER A 226 18.59 0.16 -1.03
N GLU A 227 17.62 1.03 -0.76
CA GLU A 227 16.78 1.08 0.43
C GLU A 227 15.99 -0.23 0.59
N ALA A 228 15.33 -0.68 -0.48
CA ALA A 228 14.57 -1.92 -0.50
C ALA A 228 15.47 -3.16 -0.34
N ASN A 229 16.67 -3.14 -0.92
CA ASN A 229 17.65 -4.21 -0.74
C ASN A 229 18.22 -4.24 0.69
N VAL A 230 18.40 -3.08 1.35
CA VAL A 230 18.74 -3.01 2.78
C VAL A 230 17.62 -3.61 3.63
N ALA A 231 16.37 -3.20 3.40
CA ALA A 231 15.21 -3.74 4.11
C ALA A 231 15.11 -5.27 3.95
N THR A 232 15.33 -5.77 2.73
CA THR A 232 15.36 -7.21 2.42
C THR A 232 16.42 -7.94 3.24
N ARG A 233 17.66 -7.43 3.30
CA ARG A 233 18.74 -8.07 4.07
C ARG A 233 18.47 -8.04 5.58
N LYS A 234 17.97 -6.92 6.10
CA LYS A 234 17.62 -6.78 7.53
C LYS A 234 16.49 -7.74 7.90
N LEU A 235 15.45 -7.83 7.08
CA LEU A 235 14.34 -8.76 7.30
C LEU A 235 14.77 -10.22 7.16
N ALA A 236 15.65 -10.56 6.20
CA ALA A 236 16.21 -11.90 6.07
C ALA A 236 16.89 -12.37 7.36
N THR A 237 17.63 -11.48 8.03
CA THR A 237 18.24 -11.76 9.34
C THR A 237 17.18 -11.98 10.42
N ILE A 238 16.14 -11.14 10.50
CA ILE A 238 15.03 -11.30 11.45
C ILE A 238 14.29 -12.63 11.25
N LEU A 239 14.08 -13.04 9.99
CA LEU A 239 13.43 -14.30 9.65
C LEU A 239 14.36 -15.52 9.80
N GLY A 240 15.65 -15.31 10.05
CA GLY A 240 16.65 -16.39 10.14
C GLY A 240 16.81 -17.19 8.84
N ARG A 241 16.54 -16.59 7.67
CA ARG A 241 16.64 -17.25 6.36
C ARG A 241 17.00 -16.27 5.24
N PRO A 242 17.72 -16.72 4.20
CA PRO A 242 18.04 -15.85 3.07
C PRO A 242 16.78 -15.46 2.30
N LEU A 243 16.75 -14.21 1.83
CA LEU A 243 15.74 -13.71 0.90
C LEU A 243 16.42 -13.31 -0.41
N ARG A 244 15.88 -13.79 -1.53
CA ARG A 244 16.29 -13.35 -2.87
C ARG A 244 15.56 -12.06 -3.20
N PHE A 245 16.32 -10.99 -3.42
CA PHE A 245 15.78 -9.70 -3.86
C PHE A 245 15.49 -9.70 -5.36
N ILE A 246 14.30 -9.24 -5.75
CA ILE A 246 13.89 -9.02 -7.13
C ILE A 246 13.34 -7.60 -7.23
N ASN A 247 13.98 -6.77 -8.03
CA ASN A 247 13.44 -5.49 -8.44
C ASN A 247 12.54 -5.68 -9.66
N LEU A 248 11.26 -5.30 -9.57
CA LEU A 248 10.32 -5.45 -10.67
C LEU A 248 10.49 -4.28 -11.64
N GLU A 249 10.98 -4.57 -12.84
CA GLU A 249 11.19 -3.59 -13.90
C GLU A 249 9.88 -3.17 -14.59
N ASP A 250 8.83 -3.99 -14.47
CA ASP A 250 7.53 -3.78 -15.10
C ASP A 250 6.48 -3.18 -14.15
N CYS A 251 6.94 -2.46 -13.12
CA CYS A 251 6.07 -1.71 -12.22
C CYS A 251 5.46 -0.49 -12.94
N PRO A 252 4.15 -0.19 -12.74
CA PRO A 252 3.56 1.06 -13.20
C PRO A 252 4.37 2.28 -12.72
N GLN A 253 4.70 3.18 -13.64
CA GLN A 253 5.51 4.36 -13.36
C GLN A 253 4.62 5.59 -13.13
N GLN A 254 5.00 6.44 -12.18
CA GLN A 254 4.32 7.71 -11.95
C GLN A 254 4.81 8.77 -12.93
N GLU A 255 3.92 9.68 -13.34
CA GLU A 255 4.28 10.82 -14.19
C GLU A 255 4.59 12.08 -13.37
N ASN A 256 4.01 12.21 -12.17
CA ASN A 256 4.19 13.36 -11.30
C ASN A 256 5.20 13.06 -10.17
N GLY A 257 5.56 14.08 -9.38
CA GLY A 257 6.57 13.95 -8.32
C GLY A 257 6.06 13.59 -6.93
N SER A 258 4.75 13.37 -6.71
CA SER A 258 4.17 13.28 -5.35
C SER A 258 3.26 12.06 -5.11
N ASP A 259 2.91 11.31 -6.15
CA ASP A 259 1.97 10.19 -6.02
C ASP A 259 2.62 8.86 -5.64
N CYS A 260 3.93 8.79 -5.41
CA CYS A 260 4.64 7.55 -5.04
C CYS A 260 3.96 6.80 -3.88
N GLY A 261 3.55 7.50 -2.81
CA GLY A 261 2.82 6.89 -1.70
C GLY A 261 1.43 6.36 -2.08
N VAL A 262 0.75 7.00 -3.04
CA VAL A 262 -0.53 6.52 -3.58
C VAL A 262 -0.30 5.24 -4.38
N PHE A 263 0.76 5.18 -5.19
CA PHE A 263 1.16 3.96 -5.90
C PHE A 263 1.42 2.82 -4.93
N VAL A 264 2.17 3.06 -3.85
CA VAL A 264 2.39 2.06 -2.77
C VAL A 264 1.05 1.51 -2.25
N CYS A 265 0.11 2.38 -1.89
CA CYS A 265 -1.19 1.96 -1.35
C CYS A 265 -2.03 1.14 -2.36
N LEU A 266 -2.08 1.58 -3.63
CA LEU A 266 -2.86 0.92 -4.67
C LEU A 266 -2.26 -0.43 -5.09
N LEU A 267 -0.93 -0.49 -5.23
CA LEU A 267 -0.21 -1.73 -5.49
C LEU A 267 -0.38 -2.71 -4.33
N MET A 268 -0.25 -2.25 -3.09
CA MET A 268 -0.44 -3.07 -1.90
C MET A 268 -1.83 -3.73 -1.89
N ARG A 269 -2.90 -2.96 -2.08
CA ARG A 269 -4.25 -3.55 -2.14
C ARG A 269 -4.39 -4.51 -3.31
N HIS A 270 -3.88 -4.18 -4.49
CA HIS A 270 -4.01 -5.06 -5.66
C HIS A 270 -3.30 -6.39 -5.43
N LEU A 271 -2.05 -6.35 -5.00
CA LEU A 271 -1.26 -7.54 -4.68
C LEU A 271 -1.95 -8.33 -3.56
N LEU A 272 -2.40 -7.66 -2.50
CA LEU A 272 -3.12 -8.33 -1.42
C LEU A 272 -4.39 -9.05 -1.93
N VAL A 273 -5.33 -8.30 -2.52
CA VAL A 273 -6.66 -8.81 -2.82
C VAL A 273 -6.64 -9.69 -4.08
N LYS A 274 -6.12 -9.17 -5.19
CA LYS A 274 -6.20 -9.84 -6.49
C LYS A 274 -5.14 -10.92 -6.69
N ARG A 275 -3.97 -10.80 -6.05
CA ARG A 275 -2.89 -11.78 -6.21
C ARG A 275 -2.85 -12.78 -5.07
N LEU A 276 -2.83 -12.33 -3.82
CA LEU A 276 -2.59 -13.23 -2.69
C LEU A 276 -3.87 -13.87 -2.14
N LEU A 277 -4.96 -13.10 -1.98
CA LEU A 277 -6.19 -13.59 -1.36
C LEU A 277 -7.12 -14.31 -2.33
N CYS A 278 -7.16 -13.89 -3.61
CA CYS A 278 -7.95 -14.57 -4.64
C CYS A 278 -7.30 -15.83 -5.22
N ALA A 279 -6.00 -16.05 -4.97
CA ALA A 279 -5.32 -17.21 -5.53
C ALA A 279 -5.66 -18.50 -4.78
N ASN A 280 -5.93 -19.55 -5.55
CA ASN A 280 -6.01 -20.89 -4.97
C ASN A 280 -4.64 -21.29 -4.42
N ALA A 281 -4.61 -21.95 -3.25
CA ALA A 281 -3.37 -22.32 -2.56
C ALA A 281 -2.40 -23.23 -3.37
N ARG A 282 -2.79 -23.71 -4.55
CA ARG A 282 -1.98 -24.55 -5.44
C ARG A 282 -1.52 -23.85 -6.71
N GLU A 283 -1.94 -22.62 -6.94
CA GLU A 283 -1.63 -21.89 -8.17
C GLU A 283 -0.42 -20.98 -7.99
N LYS A 284 0.44 -20.95 -9.01
CA LYS A 284 1.53 -19.98 -9.07
C LYS A 284 0.94 -18.63 -9.45
N VAL A 285 1.18 -17.64 -8.61
CA VAL A 285 0.71 -16.27 -8.84
C VAL A 285 1.84 -15.45 -9.45
N SER A 286 1.54 -14.75 -10.54
CA SER A 286 2.48 -13.78 -11.10
C SER A 286 2.53 -12.53 -10.22
N MET A 287 3.74 -12.13 -9.83
CA MET A 287 4.03 -10.90 -9.11
C MET A 287 4.34 -9.73 -10.05
N SER A 288 4.26 -9.95 -11.36
CA SER A 288 4.40 -8.89 -12.37
C SER A 288 3.22 -7.92 -12.32
N MET A 289 3.54 -6.64 -12.49
CA MET A 289 2.58 -5.54 -12.65
C MET A 289 2.61 -4.96 -14.07
N GLY A 290 3.26 -5.65 -15.00
CA GLY A 290 3.34 -5.25 -16.40
C GLY A 290 1.96 -5.10 -17.03
N GLY A 291 1.76 -3.99 -17.75
CA GLY A 291 0.49 -3.67 -18.40
C GLY A 291 -0.63 -3.22 -17.44
N LYS A 292 -0.34 -3.06 -16.14
CA LYS A 292 -1.25 -2.38 -15.22
C LYS A 292 -1.01 -0.87 -15.24
N MET A 293 -2.07 -0.10 -15.11
CA MET A 293 -2.05 1.35 -14.98
C MET A 293 -2.53 1.74 -13.58
N VAL A 294 -2.09 2.87 -13.04
CA VAL A 294 -2.51 3.34 -11.71
C VAL A 294 -3.28 4.64 -11.85
N ASP A 295 -4.52 4.68 -11.35
CA ASP A 295 -5.29 5.92 -11.22
C ASP A 295 -5.05 6.53 -9.83
N SER A 296 -3.97 7.29 -9.69
CA SER A 296 -3.59 7.92 -8.42
C SER A 296 -4.61 8.96 -7.97
N TYR A 297 -5.19 9.73 -8.90
CA TYR A 297 -6.23 10.71 -8.59
C TYR A 297 -7.51 10.04 -8.05
N GLY A 298 -7.94 8.95 -8.68
CA GLY A 298 -8.99 8.07 -8.18
C GLY A 298 -8.67 7.52 -6.80
N GLY A 299 -7.45 7.02 -6.61
CA GLY A 299 -6.95 6.52 -5.33
C GLY A 299 -7.07 7.53 -4.19
N ARG A 300 -6.58 8.76 -4.39
CA ARG A 300 -6.69 9.84 -3.39
C ARG A 300 -8.14 10.15 -3.04
N LYS A 301 -9.02 10.29 -4.04
CA LYS A 301 -10.44 10.56 -3.83
C LYS A 301 -11.12 9.46 -3.02
N GLU A 302 -10.75 8.20 -3.24
CA GLU A 302 -11.30 7.09 -2.48
C GLU A 302 -10.83 7.08 -1.04
N MET A 303 -9.52 7.17 -0.80
CA MET A 303 -8.98 7.22 0.56
C MET A 303 -9.66 8.34 1.37
N MET A 304 -9.80 9.52 0.75
CA MET A 304 -10.55 10.64 1.33
C MET A 304 -12.01 10.31 1.63
N ARG A 305 -12.71 9.61 0.72
CA ARG A 305 -14.11 9.19 0.92
C ARG A 305 -14.23 8.20 2.08
N ILE A 306 -13.33 7.23 2.17
CA ILE A 306 -13.30 6.24 3.26
C ILE A 306 -13.10 6.94 4.60
N ILE A 307 -12.08 7.81 4.70
CA ILE A 307 -11.79 8.58 5.93
C ILE A 307 -13.02 9.40 6.35
N GLU A 308 -13.64 10.10 5.41
CA GLU A 308 -14.81 10.94 5.71
C GLU A 308 -16.02 10.11 6.17
N ASN A 309 -16.24 8.93 5.58
CA ASN A 309 -17.29 8.01 6.00
C ASN A 309 -17.04 7.48 7.43
N LEU A 310 -15.81 7.03 7.72
CA LEU A 310 -15.41 6.57 9.05
C LEU A 310 -15.50 7.68 10.10
N ARG A 311 -15.11 8.90 9.73
CA ARG A 311 -15.23 10.06 10.61
C ARG A 311 -16.68 10.36 10.96
N LYS A 312 -17.57 10.41 9.96
CA LYS A 312 -19.02 10.59 10.18
C LYS A 312 -19.60 9.49 11.07
N GLU A 313 -19.16 8.26 10.89
CA GLU A 313 -19.56 7.15 11.75
C GLU A 313 -19.07 7.34 13.19
N GLY A 314 -17.80 7.72 13.39
CA GLY A 314 -17.26 8.04 14.72
C GLY A 314 -17.99 9.20 15.41
N GLU A 315 -18.37 10.24 14.64
CA GLU A 315 -19.18 11.36 15.13
C GLU A 315 -20.61 10.90 15.52
N ARG A 316 -21.22 9.99 14.74
CA ARG A 316 -22.51 9.38 15.09
C ARG A 316 -22.44 8.54 16.36
N ARG A 317 -21.44 7.67 16.51
CA ARG A 317 -21.24 6.86 17.72
C ARG A 317 -21.07 7.74 18.97
N ARG A 318 -20.33 8.84 18.83
CA ARG A 318 -20.15 9.84 19.89
C ARG A 318 -21.45 10.53 20.28
N SER A 319 -22.25 11.01 19.33
CA SER A 319 -23.49 11.72 19.65
C SER A 319 -24.51 10.85 20.41
N ARG A 320 -24.36 9.53 20.34
CA ARG A 320 -25.16 8.55 21.11
C ARG A 320 -24.62 8.30 22.52
N SER A 321 -23.36 8.62 22.82
CA SER A 321 -22.79 8.49 24.16
C SER A 321 -22.95 9.80 24.93
N ALA A 322 -23.73 9.78 26.01
CA ALA A 322 -24.13 10.96 26.80
C ALA A 322 -23.00 11.56 27.66
N SER A 323 -21.73 11.48 27.23
CA SER A 323 -20.59 11.96 28.02
C SER A 323 -20.32 13.44 27.76
N PRO A 324 -20.30 14.30 28.80
CA PRO A 324 -20.04 15.73 28.67
C PRO A 324 -18.60 16.07 28.24
N PHE A 325 -17.69 15.08 28.17
CA PHE A 325 -16.30 15.26 27.72
C PHE A 325 -16.09 14.96 26.21
N SER A 326 -17.15 14.63 25.46
CA SER A 326 -17.03 14.12 24.09
C SER A 326 -16.49 15.11 23.05
N ASN A 327 -16.51 16.42 23.31
CA ASN A 327 -16.21 17.43 22.29
C ASN A 327 -14.71 17.74 22.11
N LYS A 328 -13.82 17.17 22.94
CA LYS A 328 -12.38 17.48 22.94
C LYS A 328 -11.49 16.43 22.27
N THR A 329 -12.01 15.24 21.98
CA THR A 329 -11.26 14.14 21.35
C THR A 329 -11.62 14.00 19.86
N PRO A 330 -10.75 13.45 18.99
CA PRO A 330 -11.11 13.16 17.59
C PRO A 330 -12.18 12.08 17.48
N PRO A 331 -13.04 12.08 16.43
CA PRO A 331 -13.93 10.97 16.13
C PRO A 331 -13.15 9.66 16.13
N ARG A 332 -13.68 8.62 16.79
CA ARG A 332 -12.97 7.38 17.05
C ARG A 332 -13.73 6.17 16.53
N ILE A 333 -13.01 5.26 15.89
CA ILE A 333 -13.45 3.91 15.56
C ILE A 333 -12.47 2.95 16.25
N GLU A 334 -13.03 1.98 16.96
CA GLU A 334 -12.39 0.87 17.67
C GLU A 334 -13.07 -0.43 17.25
#